data_AF-A0A250JS19-F1
#
_entry.id   AF-A0A250JS19-F1
#
_cell.length_a   1.000
_cell.length_b   1.000
_cell.length_c   1.000
_cell.angle_alpha   90.00
_cell.angle_beta   90.00
_cell.angle_gamma   90.00
#
_symmetry.space_group_name_H-M   'P 1'
#
loop_
_entity.id
_entity.type
_entity.pdbx_description
1 polymer ?
#
loop_
_entity_poly.entity_id
_entity_poly.type
_entity_poly.pdbx_seq_one_letter_code
_entity_poly.pdbx_strand_id
1 'polypeptide(L)'
;MILLSLILAAAPPVLLEPDAGGAHRLHPRRVTASSFLEDGRNKGSQNYLPLYIADDDPATAWVEGAKGRGEGEALEWWGPELSRAKTYRLFIRNGFQKSDKLFRANARPRKVKLEPLVQGETGPQVTGTALETELKDVLGWQEVRLPVPNKVHGVRLTLVSTYPGAARDDTCLSDLRVYVEGEDPYKPEAEAAAFEQIRAFALKRKQASAPGGNAAKIEWAPRYEGEILFTLNRSREEGEYARGLTYAVGQLSTIPVKDSYKSELDRAKKTAELFDRVNLDYEGQDSEARAKWKRVNPTQPRAQKTAARAALSSMESDGLFPVAGLLHLEDAFFFEADASPAQMLAAIEQSREKEAREARVCISRCEDQRNTFGPPENRSDCSCALECLGGCKRFISLSPKKHQRTGGAFLLGSLARPTAFLHGRFELAGTRESWATFRQTLITYAGEKAGTVLTYDDPEAKRGNAIPIRVHVLDWSEANGKASLSTITTFLVSETYVRVTRYRPVQRT
;
A
#
# COMPACT_ATOMS: atom_id res chain seq x y z
N MET A 1 -65.23 -21.67 -7.95
CA MET A 1 -64.77 -20.67 -6.96
C MET A 1 -64.01 -21.44 -5.89
N ILE A 2 -62.74 -21.18 -5.57
CA ILE A 2 -61.82 -20.09 -5.94
C ILE A 2 -60.40 -20.70 -6.13
N LEU A 3 -59.67 -20.25 -7.16
CA LEU A 3 -58.21 -20.38 -7.20
C LEU A 3 -57.63 -19.39 -6.20
N LEU A 4 -56.62 -19.77 -5.40
CA LEU A 4 -55.53 -18.82 -5.15
C LEU A 4 -54.19 -19.51 -4.93
N SER A 5 -53.23 -19.12 -5.78
CA SER A 5 -51.86 -19.58 -5.80
C SER A 5 -51.07 -19.07 -4.59
N LEU A 6 -50.13 -19.88 -4.08
CA LEU A 6 -48.99 -19.38 -3.31
C LEU A 6 -47.71 -19.71 -4.07
N ILE A 7 -47.30 -18.75 -4.90
CA ILE A 7 -46.01 -18.75 -5.59
C ILE A 7 -44.95 -18.45 -4.54
N LEU A 8 -44.08 -19.41 -4.25
CA LEU A 8 -42.86 -19.17 -3.49
C LEU A 8 -41.88 -18.39 -4.38
N ALA A 9 -42.06 -17.07 -4.47
CA ALA A 9 -41.12 -16.20 -5.13
C ALA A 9 -39.82 -16.20 -4.33
N ALA A 10 -38.78 -16.83 -4.88
CA ALA A 10 -37.43 -16.70 -4.37
C ALA A 10 -37.00 -15.23 -4.53
N ALA A 11 -37.12 -14.45 -3.45
CA ALA A 11 -36.55 -13.11 -3.43
C ALA A 11 -35.04 -13.24 -3.70
N PRO A 12 -34.47 -12.44 -4.63
CA PRO A 12 -33.02 -12.39 -4.77
C PRO A 12 -32.43 -12.01 -3.42
N PRO A 13 -31.30 -12.62 -2.99
CA PRO A 13 -30.69 -12.25 -1.72
C PRO A 13 -30.39 -10.76 -1.75
N VAL A 14 -31.06 -10.01 -0.88
CA VAL A 14 -30.71 -8.62 -0.60
C VAL A 14 -29.21 -8.62 -0.29
N LEU A 15 -28.45 -7.81 -1.01
CA LEU A 15 -27.01 -7.60 -0.81
C LEU A 15 -26.80 -6.86 0.51
N LEU A 16 -27.10 -7.56 1.61
CA LEU A 16 -26.91 -7.08 2.97
C LEU A 16 -25.42 -6.81 3.17
N GLU A 17 -25.10 -5.60 3.62
CA GLU A 17 -23.75 -5.28 4.03
C GLU A 17 -23.34 -6.19 5.20
N PRO A 18 -22.09 -6.68 5.22
CA PRO A 18 -21.67 -7.69 6.16
C PRO A 18 -21.59 -7.12 7.58
N ASP A 19 -22.27 -7.77 8.53
CA ASP A 19 -22.17 -7.41 9.94
C ASP A 19 -20.90 -7.97 10.57
N ALA A 20 -19.90 -7.11 10.69
CA ALA A 20 -18.64 -7.40 11.36
C ALA A 20 -18.71 -7.30 12.90
N GLY A 21 -19.87 -6.97 13.48
CA GLY A 21 -20.05 -6.82 14.92
C GLY A 21 -19.04 -5.84 15.52
N GLY A 22 -18.28 -6.30 16.54
CA GLY A 22 -17.21 -5.52 17.15
C GLY A 22 -15.87 -5.52 16.39
N ALA A 23 -15.75 -6.23 15.27
CA ALA A 23 -14.50 -6.32 14.52
C ALA A 23 -14.21 -5.04 13.72
N HIS A 24 -12.95 -4.62 13.68
CA HIS A 24 -12.55 -3.37 13.03
C HIS A 24 -12.17 -3.59 11.56
N ARG A 25 -12.71 -2.77 10.66
CA ARG A 25 -12.41 -2.86 9.22
C ARG A 25 -10.99 -2.38 8.94
N LEU A 26 -10.23 -3.17 8.20
CA LEU A 26 -8.90 -2.80 7.72
C LEU A 26 -8.93 -2.59 6.20
N HIS A 27 -8.03 -1.73 5.72
CA HIS A 27 -7.81 -1.49 4.30
C HIS A 27 -6.38 -1.86 3.92
N PRO A 28 -6.18 -2.46 2.72
CA PRO A 28 -4.85 -2.86 2.31
C PRO A 28 -3.99 -1.62 2.07
N ARG A 29 -2.78 -1.66 2.61
CA ARG A 29 -1.66 -0.81 2.23
C ARG A 29 -1.11 -1.25 0.88
N ARG A 30 -1.13 -2.55 0.59
CA ARG A 30 -0.71 -3.17 -0.67
C ARG A 30 -1.63 -4.35 -1.01
N VAL A 31 -1.87 -4.57 -2.31
CA VAL A 31 -2.41 -5.84 -2.82
C VAL A 31 -1.53 -6.29 -3.98
N THR A 32 -1.07 -7.54 -3.95
CA THR A 32 -0.27 -8.19 -4.99
C THR A 32 -0.98 -9.46 -5.46
N ALA A 33 -0.66 -9.95 -6.65
CA ALA A 33 -1.10 -11.27 -7.12
C ALA A 33 -0.02 -11.90 -8.00
N SER A 34 -0.03 -13.24 -8.10
CA SER A 34 0.83 -14.01 -9.00
C SER A 34 0.60 -13.60 -10.47
N SER A 35 -0.67 -13.42 -10.86
CA SER A 35 -1.05 -12.91 -12.16
C SER A 35 -2.30 -12.02 -12.10
N PHE A 36 -2.59 -11.37 -13.23
CA PHE A 36 -3.89 -10.78 -13.52
C PHE A 36 -4.04 -10.67 -15.04
N LEU A 37 -5.28 -10.64 -15.54
CA LEU A 37 -5.59 -10.67 -16.97
C LEU A 37 -5.15 -9.39 -17.70
N GLU A 38 -4.20 -9.51 -18.64
CA GLU A 38 -3.71 -8.41 -19.50
C GLU A 38 -4.24 -8.52 -20.95
N ASP A 39 -5.57 -8.56 -21.12
CA ASP A 39 -6.20 -8.65 -22.45
C ASP A 39 -6.04 -7.37 -23.31
N GLY A 40 -5.98 -7.53 -24.63
CA GLY A 40 -5.75 -6.42 -25.57
C GLY A 40 -6.81 -5.31 -25.54
N ARG A 41 -8.01 -5.58 -25.00
CA ARG A 41 -9.10 -4.59 -24.85
C ARG A 41 -8.94 -3.75 -23.58
N ASN A 42 -8.21 -4.25 -22.58
CA ASN A 42 -8.00 -3.59 -21.30
C ASN A 42 -6.54 -3.16 -21.05
N LYS A 43 -5.62 -3.39 -22.02
CA LYS A 43 -4.22 -2.91 -21.98
C LYS A 43 -4.05 -1.39 -21.78
N GLY A 44 -5.08 -0.55 -22.01
CA GLY A 44 -5.03 0.88 -21.68
C GLY A 44 -5.76 1.29 -20.38
N SER A 45 -6.67 0.45 -19.88
CA SER A 45 -7.55 0.77 -18.74
C SER A 45 -7.16 0.06 -17.44
N GLN A 46 -6.47 -1.09 -17.55
CA GLN A 46 -6.03 -1.91 -16.42
C GLN A 46 -7.23 -2.38 -15.56
N ASN A 47 -8.29 -2.87 -16.22
CA ASN A 47 -9.61 -3.15 -15.63
C ASN A 47 -9.70 -4.41 -14.74
N TYR A 48 -8.60 -5.15 -14.52
CA TYR A 48 -8.60 -6.42 -13.79
C TYR A 48 -7.51 -6.55 -12.69
N LEU A 49 -6.99 -5.40 -12.23
CA LEU A 49 -5.88 -5.34 -11.26
C LEU A 49 -6.24 -5.91 -9.88
N PRO A 50 -5.26 -6.47 -9.14
CA PRO A 50 -5.47 -7.03 -7.80
C PRO A 50 -6.13 -6.07 -6.82
N LEU A 51 -5.82 -4.77 -6.88
CA LEU A 51 -6.34 -3.78 -5.92
C LEU A 51 -7.86 -3.55 -6.00
N TYR A 52 -8.53 -4.00 -7.07
CA TYR A 52 -10.00 -3.92 -7.18
C TYR A 52 -10.73 -4.71 -6.10
N ILE A 53 -10.14 -5.78 -5.56
CA ILE A 53 -10.71 -6.55 -4.43
C ILE A 53 -10.94 -5.72 -3.15
N ALA A 54 -10.54 -4.46 -3.10
CA ALA A 54 -10.64 -3.60 -1.94
C ALA A 54 -11.30 -2.23 -2.22
N ASP A 55 -11.91 -2.02 -3.40
CA ASP A 55 -12.56 -0.75 -3.75
C ASP A 55 -14.05 -0.66 -3.37
N ASP A 56 -14.64 -1.76 -2.89
CA ASP A 56 -16.06 -1.97 -2.55
C ASP A 56 -17.04 -1.94 -3.74
N ASP A 57 -16.55 -1.92 -4.99
CA ASP A 57 -17.38 -1.90 -6.20
C ASP A 57 -17.46 -3.31 -6.84
N PRO A 58 -18.57 -4.06 -6.67
CA PRO A 58 -18.71 -5.38 -7.30
C PRO A 58 -18.73 -5.31 -8.84
N ALA A 59 -18.81 -4.11 -9.43
CA ALA A 59 -18.63 -3.89 -10.86
C ALA A 59 -17.16 -3.88 -11.33
N THR A 60 -16.20 -4.01 -10.40
CA THR A 60 -14.79 -4.31 -10.65
C THR A 60 -14.46 -5.73 -10.13
N ALA A 61 -13.25 -6.21 -10.45
CA ALA A 61 -12.72 -7.48 -9.95
C ALA A 61 -11.20 -7.55 -10.17
N TRP A 62 -10.50 -8.30 -9.32
CA TRP A 62 -9.31 -9.01 -9.78
C TRP A 62 -9.75 -10.15 -10.69
N VAL A 63 -9.08 -10.30 -11.83
CA VAL A 63 -9.22 -11.48 -12.69
C VAL A 63 -7.81 -12.02 -12.86
N GLU A 64 -7.58 -13.29 -12.51
CA GLU A 64 -6.28 -13.92 -12.74
C GLU A 64 -5.95 -14.02 -14.24
N GLY A 65 -4.67 -14.14 -14.57
CA GLY A 65 -4.18 -14.09 -15.95
C GLY A 65 -3.31 -15.29 -16.32
N ALA A 66 -3.43 -16.39 -15.58
CA ALA A 66 -2.76 -17.64 -15.93
C ALA A 66 -3.51 -18.36 -17.06
N LYS A 67 -2.89 -19.40 -17.62
CA LYS A 67 -3.55 -20.22 -18.63
C LYS A 67 -4.50 -21.21 -17.95
N GLY A 68 -5.79 -21.14 -18.28
CA GLY A 68 -6.82 -22.03 -17.73
C GLY A 68 -7.60 -21.31 -16.65
N ARG A 69 -7.91 -22.01 -15.54
CA ARG A 69 -8.78 -21.50 -14.46
C ARG A 69 -8.05 -20.92 -13.25
N GLY A 70 -6.74 -20.64 -13.35
CA GLY A 70 -5.95 -20.08 -12.26
C GLY A 70 -5.81 -20.95 -11.01
N GLU A 71 -5.98 -22.28 -11.09
CA GLU A 71 -5.75 -23.15 -9.93
C GLU A 71 -4.25 -23.11 -9.56
N GLY A 72 -3.94 -22.71 -8.33
CA GLY A 72 -2.60 -22.39 -7.86
C GLY A 72 -2.27 -20.89 -7.82
N GLU A 73 -3.01 -20.05 -8.53
CA GLU A 73 -2.82 -18.59 -8.50
C GLU A 73 -3.22 -18.01 -7.14
N ALA A 74 -2.56 -16.92 -6.74
CA ALA A 74 -2.72 -16.33 -5.42
C ALA A 74 -2.75 -14.81 -5.46
N LEU A 75 -3.51 -14.24 -4.52
CA LEU A 75 -3.56 -12.81 -4.22
C LEU A 75 -3.15 -12.58 -2.77
N GLU A 76 -2.25 -11.64 -2.52
CA GLU A 76 -1.87 -11.24 -1.16
C GLU A 76 -2.44 -9.86 -0.84
N TRP A 77 -3.23 -9.82 0.22
CA TRP A 77 -3.73 -8.61 0.83
C TRP A 77 -2.80 -8.22 1.99
N TRP A 78 -2.26 -7.01 1.98
CA TRP A 78 -1.33 -6.51 3.00
C TRP A 78 -1.93 -5.29 3.69
N GLY A 79 -2.32 -5.45 4.96
CA GLY A 79 -2.94 -4.42 5.80
C GLY A 79 -1.93 -3.62 6.63
N PRO A 80 -2.38 -2.99 7.72
CA PRO A 80 -1.47 -2.54 8.77
C PRO A 80 -0.76 -3.72 9.44
N GLU A 81 0.42 -3.48 10.02
CA GLU A 81 1.07 -4.47 10.88
C GLU A 81 0.35 -4.54 12.23
N LEU A 82 -0.09 -5.73 12.61
CA LEU A 82 -0.82 -6.01 13.84
C LEU A 82 0.02 -6.85 14.78
N SER A 83 -0.24 -6.69 16.08
CA SER A 83 0.55 -7.24 17.18
C SER A 83 -0.27 -8.00 18.22
N ARG A 84 -1.59 -7.83 18.22
CA ARG A 84 -2.56 -8.43 19.14
C ARG A 84 -3.84 -8.87 18.39
N ALA A 85 -3.71 -9.24 17.12
CA ALA A 85 -4.79 -9.83 16.34
C ALA A 85 -5.11 -11.25 16.85
N LYS A 86 -6.38 -11.66 16.72
CA LYS A 86 -6.84 -13.01 17.10
C LYS A 86 -7.53 -13.72 15.92
N THR A 87 -8.37 -12.99 15.20
CA THR A 87 -9.12 -13.51 14.05
C THR A 87 -9.23 -12.44 12.97
N TYR A 88 -9.02 -12.81 11.72
CA TYR A 88 -9.50 -12.07 10.57
C TYR A 88 -10.89 -12.58 10.16
N ARG A 89 -11.88 -11.70 10.15
CA ARG A 89 -13.18 -11.92 9.52
C ARG A 89 -13.08 -11.40 8.09
N LEU A 90 -12.97 -12.34 7.15
CA LEU A 90 -12.82 -12.08 5.73
C LEU A 90 -14.21 -12.14 5.10
N PHE A 91 -14.67 -11.04 4.51
CA PHE A 91 -15.90 -11.03 3.72
C PHE A 91 -15.53 -11.00 2.24
N ILE A 92 -16.01 -12.00 1.50
CA ILE A 92 -15.58 -12.32 0.15
C ILE A 92 -16.77 -12.25 -0.80
N ARG A 93 -16.62 -11.55 -1.94
CA ARG A 93 -17.51 -11.68 -3.11
C ARG A 93 -16.77 -12.46 -4.19
N ASN A 94 -16.95 -13.79 -4.22
CA ASN A 94 -16.36 -14.64 -5.25
C ASN A 94 -17.02 -14.40 -6.62
N GLY A 95 -16.27 -14.61 -7.70
CA GLY A 95 -16.73 -14.34 -9.06
C GLY A 95 -16.78 -12.86 -9.41
N PHE A 96 -17.16 -12.56 -10.66
CA PHE A 96 -17.30 -11.19 -11.15
C PHE A 96 -18.74 -10.71 -10.95
N GLN A 97 -19.02 -10.05 -9.83
CA GLN A 97 -20.38 -9.73 -9.38
C GLN A 97 -21.00 -8.48 -10.04
N LYS A 98 -20.39 -7.98 -11.14
CA LYS A 98 -20.91 -6.85 -11.94
C LYS A 98 -22.31 -7.08 -12.49
N SER A 99 -22.63 -8.35 -12.77
CA SER A 99 -23.98 -8.82 -13.10
C SER A 99 -24.01 -10.34 -13.02
N ASP A 100 -25.19 -10.92 -12.80
CA ASP A 100 -25.43 -12.37 -12.79
C ASP A 100 -24.85 -13.05 -14.04
N LYS A 101 -24.98 -12.40 -15.21
CA LYS A 101 -24.41 -12.85 -16.48
C LYS A 101 -22.88 -12.97 -16.40
N LEU A 102 -22.18 -11.99 -15.83
CA LEU A 102 -20.72 -12.03 -15.70
C LEU A 102 -20.29 -13.00 -14.60
N PHE A 103 -21.02 -13.09 -13.49
CA PHE A 103 -20.77 -14.08 -12.44
C PHE A 103 -20.82 -15.51 -13.01
N ARG A 104 -21.86 -15.85 -13.79
CA ARG A 104 -22.01 -17.18 -14.41
C ARG A 104 -21.05 -17.42 -15.59
N ALA A 105 -20.66 -16.37 -16.33
CA ALA A 105 -19.83 -16.51 -17.52
C ALA A 105 -18.34 -16.78 -17.22
N ASN A 106 -17.79 -16.20 -16.16
CA ASN A 106 -16.38 -16.36 -15.76
C ASN A 106 -16.24 -17.44 -14.67
N ALA A 107 -15.04 -17.98 -14.48
CA ALA A 107 -14.79 -18.89 -13.37
C ALA A 107 -14.78 -18.15 -12.02
N ARG A 108 -15.01 -18.90 -10.94
CA ARG A 108 -15.27 -18.35 -9.60
C ARG A 108 -14.51 -19.16 -8.55
N PRO A 109 -13.86 -18.55 -7.55
CA PRO A 109 -13.24 -19.28 -6.46
C PRO A 109 -14.25 -20.23 -5.78
N ARG A 110 -13.88 -21.52 -5.69
CA ARG A 110 -14.62 -22.57 -5.00
C ARG A 110 -13.90 -22.92 -3.71
N LYS A 111 -12.77 -23.63 -3.79
CA LYS A 111 -11.91 -23.92 -2.63
C LYS A 111 -10.76 -22.93 -2.60
N VAL A 112 -10.56 -22.28 -1.46
CA VAL A 112 -9.46 -21.32 -1.26
C VAL A 112 -8.61 -21.73 -0.06
N LYS A 113 -7.31 -21.49 -0.16
CA LYS A 113 -6.36 -21.59 0.96
C LYS A 113 -6.03 -20.18 1.43
N LEU A 114 -6.18 -19.94 2.72
CA LEU A 114 -5.96 -18.66 3.37
C LEU A 114 -4.76 -18.79 4.30
N GLU A 115 -3.68 -18.06 4.01
CA GLU A 115 -2.45 -18.09 4.77
C GLU A 115 -2.21 -16.72 5.42
N PRO A 116 -2.19 -16.58 6.76
CA PRO A 116 -1.82 -15.33 7.38
C PRO A 116 -0.35 -15.01 7.05
N LEU A 117 -0.03 -13.74 6.79
CA LEU A 117 1.29 -13.31 6.33
C LEU A 117 1.96 -12.34 7.31
N VAL A 118 3.29 -12.39 7.38
CA VAL A 118 4.16 -11.31 7.87
C VAL A 118 5.18 -10.95 6.79
N GLN A 119 5.64 -9.70 6.80
CA GLN A 119 6.79 -9.31 6.00
C GLN A 119 8.05 -9.80 6.72
N GLY A 120 8.78 -10.74 6.10
CA GLY A 120 10.11 -11.16 6.54
C GLY A 120 11.21 -10.43 5.78
N GLU A 121 12.44 -10.58 6.26
CA GLU A 121 13.65 -9.96 5.67
C GLU A 121 13.91 -10.41 4.23
N THR A 122 13.49 -11.64 3.90
CA THR A 122 13.66 -12.25 2.58
C THR A 122 12.45 -12.10 1.66
N GLY A 123 11.31 -11.58 2.16
CA GLY A 123 10.05 -11.52 1.43
C GLY A 123 8.83 -11.91 2.30
N PRO A 124 7.64 -12.10 1.71
CA PRO A 124 6.46 -12.63 2.38
C PRO A 124 6.71 -13.97 3.07
N GLN A 125 6.37 -14.07 4.36
CA GLN A 125 6.44 -15.32 5.12
C GLN A 125 5.05 -15.68 5.68
N VAL A 126 4.68 -16.96 5.59
CA VAL A 126 3.46 -17.47 6.21
C VAL A 126 3.66 -17.52 7.72
N THR A 127 2.64 -17.08 8.47
CA THR A 127 2.60 -17.11 9.93
C THR A 127 1.33 -17.82 10.40
N GLY A 128 1.40 -18.58 11.49
CA GLY A 128 0.27 -19.34 12.01
C GLY A 128 -0.20 -20.47 11.09
N THR A 129 -1.46 -20.86 11.22
CA THR A 129 -2.04 -22.01 10.52
C THR A 129 -2.81 -21.57 9.28
N ALA A 130 -2.54 -22.18 8.14
CA ALA A 130 -3.33 -21.97 6.93
C ALA A 130 -4.73 -22.62 7.06
N LEU A 131 -5.75 -21.93 6.56
CA LEU A 131 -7.13 -22.43 6.53
C LEU A 131 -7.54 -22.71 5.08
N GLU A 132 -7.90 -23.95 4.78
CA GLU A 132 -8.61 -24.29 3.54
C GLU A 132 -10.13 -24.29 3.78
N THR A 133 -10.88 -23.62 2.91
CA THR A 133 -12.35 -23.54 3.01
C THR A 133 -13.00 -23.56 1.62
N GLU A 134 -14.27 -23.96 1.57
CA GLU A 134 -15.11 -23.87 0.36
C GLU A 134 -16.06 -22.68 0.46
N LEU A 135 -16.05 -21.84 -0.57
CA LEU A 135 -16.98 -20.73 -0.81
C LEU A 135 -18.14 -21.25 -1.64
N LYS A 136 -19.36 -20.79 -1.34
CA LYS A 136 -20.58 -21.18 -2.05
C LYS A 136 -20.66 -20.52 -3.42
N ASP A 137 -21.36 -21.14 -4.37
CA ASP A 137 -21.61 -20.58 -5.71
C ASP A 137 -22.77 -19.56 -5.72
N VAL A 138 -22.64 -18.50 -4.92
CA VAL A 138 -23.69 -17.48 -4.69
C VAL A 138 -23.16 -16.06 -4.88
N LEU A 139 -24.05 -15.15 -5.28
CA LEU A 139 -23.81 -13.71 -5.27
C LEU A 139 -23.86 -13.17 -3.83
N GLY A 140 -23.24 -12.01 -3.62
CA GLY A 140 -23.16 -11.34 -2.32
C GLY A 140 -21.96 -11.77 -1.48
N TRP A 141 -21.97 -11.29 -0.23
CA TRP A 141 -20.89 -11.48 0.73
C TRP A 141 -20.95 -12.86 1.38
N GLN A 142 -19.78 -13.48 1.53
CA GLN A 142 -19.59 -14.70 2.30
C GLN A 142 -18.52 -14.47 3.36
N GLU A 143 -18.78 -14.87 4.61
CA GLU A 143 -17.81 -14.74 5.69
C GLU A 143 -16.93 -16.00 5.82
N VAL A 144 -15.62 -15.78 5.93
CA VAL A 144 -14.67 -16.78 6.42
C VAL A 144 -13.95 -16.22 7.64
N ARG A 145 -13.92 -16.97 8.74
CA ARG A 145 -13.12 -16.65 9.92
C ARG A 145 -11.78 -17.36 9.83
N LEU A 146 -10.71 -16.59 9.67
CA LEU A 146 -9.33 -17.06 9.70
C LEU A 146 -8.74 -16.76 11.08
N PRO A 147 -8.48 -17.75 11.94
CA PRO A 147 -7.66 -17.56 13.12
C PRO A 147 -6.28 -17.06 12.69
N VAL A 148 -5.80 -15.98 13.30
CA VAL A 148 -4.49 -15.40 13.00
C VAL A 148 -3.63 -15.36 14.27
N PRO A 149 -2.30 -15.54 14.14
CA PRO A 149 -1.41 -15.31 15.27
C PRO A 149 -1.37 -13.82 15.63
N ASN A 150 -0.98 -13.52 16.88
CA ASN A 150 -0.86 -12.15 17.39
C ASN A 150 -0.16 -11.19 16.42
N LYS A 151 0.96 -11.62 15.81
CA LYS A 151 1.65 -10.86 14.76
C LYS A 151 1.20 -11.30 13.37
N VAL A 152 0.53 -10.40 12.65
CA VAL A 152 0.08 -10.60 11.26
C VAL A 152 0.05 -9.24 10.53
N HIS A 153 0.47 -9.22 9.28
CA HIS A 153 0.52 -8.03 8.42
C HIS A 153 -0.45 -8.16 7.23
N GLY A 154 -0.90 -9.37 6.90
CA GLY A 154 -1.69 -9.63 5.71
C GLY A 154 -2.25 -11.04 5.64
N VAL A 155 -2.84 -11.38 4.50
CA VAL A 155 -3.35 -12.71 4.18
C VAL A 155 -3.14 -13.01 2.69
N ARG A 156 -2.64 -14.21 2.37
CA ARG A 156 -2.66 -14.77 1.02
C ARG A 156 -3.93 -15.57 0.83
N LEU A 157 -4.64 -15.34 -0.26
CA LEU A 157 -5.73 -16.18 -0.76
C LEU A 157 -5.22 -16.88 -2.02
N THR A 158 -5.02 -18.19 -1.93
CA THR A 158 -4.65 -19.05 -3.06
C THR A 158 -5.88 -19.81 -3.56
N LEU A 159 -6.06 -19.85 -4.88
CA LEU A 159 -7.13 -20.60 -5.56
C LEU A 159 -6.77 -22.10 -5.56
N VAL A 160 -7.46 -22.91 -4.75
CA VAL A 160 -7.24 -24.37 -4.71
C VAL A 160 -8.12 -25.09 -5.72
N SER A 161 -9.35 -24.64 -5.91
CA SER A 161 -10.22 -25.07 -7.01
C SER A 161 -11.27 -24.01 -7.33
N THR A 162 -11.86 -24.09 -8.53
CA THR A 162 -12.80 -23.09 -9.03
C THR A 162 -14.10 -23.73 -9.55
N TYR A 163 -15.21 -23.01 -9.45
CA TYR A 163 -16.40 -23.30 -10.24
C TYR A 163 -16.14 -22.82 -11.68
N PRO A 164 -16.42 -23.63 -12.70
CA PRO A 164 -16.21 -23.23 -14.09
C PRO A 164 -17.11 -22.05 -14.47
N GLY A 165 -16.60 -21.21 -15.37
CA GLY A 165 -17.40 -20.23 -16.10
C GLY A 165 -18.10 -20.89 -17.29
N ALA A 166 -19.28 -20.40 -17.65
CA ALA A 166 -20.00 -20.89 -18.82
C ALA A 166 -19.39 -20.42 -20.16
N ALA A 167 -18.46 -19.46 -20.15
CA ALA A 167 -17.88 -18.88 -21.36
C ALA A 167 -16.40 -18.49 -21.26
N ARG A 168 -15.82 -18.42 -20.04
CA ARG A 168 -14.43 -18.04 -19.79
C ARG A 168 -13.88 -18.83 -18.61
N ASP A 169 -12.63 -19.26 -18.74
CA ASP A 169 -11.90 -19.95 -17.67
C ASP A 169 -11.29 -18.98 -16.67
N ASP A 170 -11.01 -17.73 -17.06
CA ASP A 170 -10.41 -16.70 -16.18
C ASP A 170 -11.18 -16.59 -14.85
N THR A 171 -10.51 -16.80 -13.72
CA THR A 171 -11.14 -16.75 -12.39
C THR A 171 -11.21 -15.33 -11.82
N CYS A 172 -12.42 -14.92 -11.43
CA CYS A 172 -12.68 -13.56 -10.93
C CYS A 172 -12.93 -13.53 -9.41
N LEU A 173 -12.47 -12.46 -8.78
CA LEU A 173 -12.78 -12.10 -7.39
C LEU A 173 -13.16 -10.62 -7.34
N SER A 174 -14.42 -10.30 -7.06
CA SER A 174 -14.89 -8.90 -6.98
C SER A 174 -14.40 -8.20 -5.72
N ASP A 175 -14.54 -8.81 -4.54
CA ASP A 175 -14.16 -8.18 -3.26
C ASP A 175 -13.55 -9.17 -2.25
N LEU A 176 -12.64 -8.64 -1.43
CA LEU A 176 -12.12 -9.21 -0.18
C LEU A 176 -11.98 -8.06 0.85
N ARG A 177 -12.96 -7.94 1.75
CA ARG A 177 -12.87 -7.07 2.92
C ARG A 177 -12.27 -7.84 4.09
N VAL A 178 -11.32 -7.23 4.78
CA VAL A 178 -10.67 -7.80 5.98
C VAL A 178 -11.09 -6.98 7.19
N TYR A 179 -11.64 -7.65 8.19
CA TYR A 179 -11.88 -7.10 9.52
C TYR A 179 -11.06 -7.87 10.54
N VAL A 180 -10.59 -7.20 11.59
CA VAL A 180 -9.85 -7.85 12.69
C VAL A 180 -10.63 -7.84 14.00
N GLU A 181 -10.66 -9.00 14.64
CA GLU A 181 -10.93 -9.15 16.07
C GLU A 181 -9.57 -9.26 16.78
N GLY A 182 -9.31 -8.38 17.74
CA GLY A 182 -8.02 -8.24 18.38
C GLY A 182 -7.98 -7.10 19.39
N GLU A 183 -6.80 -6.82 19.94
CA GLU A 183 -6.56 -5.78 20.94
C GLU A 183 -5.56 -4.70 20.45
N ASP A 184 -5.27 -4.68 19.14
CA ASP A 184 -4.50 -3.61 18.52
C ASP A 184 -5.30 -2.30 18.49
N PRO A 185 -4.70 -1.14 18.79
CA PRO A 185 -5.39 0.14 18.70
C PRO A 185 -5.84 0.45 17.27
N TYR A 186 -7.16 0.55 17.07
CA TYR A 186 -7.74 0.94 15.79
C TYR A 186 -7.41 2.39 15.43
N LYS A 187 -7.09 2.65 14.15
CA LYS A 187 -6.65 3.96 13.63
C LYS A 187 -7.57 4.39 12.48
N PRO A 188 -8.80 4.85 12.76
CA PRO A 188 -9.82 5.08 11.74
C PRO A 188 -9.37 6.06 10.64
N GLU A 189 -8.59 7.08 10.98
CA GLU A 189 -8.05 8.05 10.01
C GLU A 189 -7.03 7.40 9.07
N ALA A 190 -6.22 6.48 9.58
CA ALA A 190 -5.23 5.76 8.78
C ALA A 190 -5.90 4.74 7.84
N GLU A 191 -6.99 4.10 8.27
CA GLU A 191 -7.78 3.20 7.42
C GLU A 191 -8.58 3.97 6.36
N ALA A 192 -9.25 5.07 6.73
CA ALA A 192 -9.88 5.98 5.78
C ALA A 192 -8.89 6.48 4.72
N ALA A 193 -7.69 6.93 5.12
CA ALA A 193 -6.66 7.38 4.20
C ALA A 193 -6.15 6.28 3.25
N ALA A 194 -6.16 5.00 3.65
CA ALA A 194 -5.89 3.89 2.74
C ALA A 194 -7.07 3.66 1.78
N PHE A 195 -8.30 3.67 2.28
CA PHE A 195 -9.48 3.48 1.44
C PHE A 195 -9.60 4.55 0.36
N GLU A 196 -9.36 5.82 0.67
CA GLU A 196 -9.40 6.88 -0.35
C GLU A 196 -8.35 6.70 -1.44
N GLN A 197 -7.17 6.15 -1.11
CA GLN A 197 -6.16 5.85 -2.13
C GLN A 197 -6.62 4.73 -3.08
N ILE A 198 -7.36 3.75 -2.57
CA ILE A 198 -7.96 2.66 -3.35
C ILE A 198 -9.12 3.17 -4.20
N ARG A 199 -10.02 3.98 -3.63
CA ARG A 199 -11.14 4.60 -4.38
C ARG A 199 -10.64 5.54 -5.47
N ALA A 200 -9.65 6.38 -5.18
CA ALA A 200 -9.02 7.26 -6.18
C ALA A 200 -8.32 6.46 -7.29
N PHE A 201 -7.67 5.33 -6.96
CA PHE A 201 -7.09 4.40 -7.93
C PHE A 201 -8.14 3.83 -8.89
N ALA A 202 -9.25 3.33 -8.33
CA ALA A 202 -10.31 2.66 -9.08
C ALA A 202 -11.07 3.67 -9.95
N LEU A 203 -11.49 4.79 -9.36
CA LEU A 203 -12.17 5.89 -10.06
C LEU A 203 -11.36 6.39 -11.26
N LYS A 204 -10.06 6.62 -11.09
CA LYS A 204 -9.18 7.10 -12.16
C LYS A 204 -9.12 6.12 -13.35
N ARG A 205 -9.07 4.81 -13.09
CA ARG A 205 -9.07 3.78 -14.14
C ARG A 205 -10.45 3.65 -14.79
N LYS A 206 -11.51 3.66 -14.00
CA LYS A 206 -12.91 3.67 -14.46
C LYS A 206 -13.15 4.83 -15.42
N GLN A 207 -12.68 6.04 -15.09
CA GLN A 207 -12.73 7.23 -15.96
C GLN A 207 -11.93 7.06 -17.27
N ALA A 208 -10.72 6.49 -17.22
CA ALA A 208 -9.94 6.24 -18.44
C ALA A 208 -10.49 5.10 -19.31
N SER A 209 -11.25 4.17 -18.72
CA SER A 209 -11.94 3.06 -19.39
C SER A 209 -13.28 3.44 -20.04
N ALA A 210 -13.81 4.62 -19.72
CA ALA A 210 -15.12 5.07 -20.19
C ALA A 210 -15.08 5.40 -21.70
N PRO A 211 -16.23 5.37 -22.41
CA PRO A 211 -16.31 5.87 -23.79
C PRO A 211 -15.83 7.32 -23.89
N GLY A 212 -14.88 7.60 -24.78
CA GLY A 212 -14.21 8.91 -24.89
C GLY A 212 -13.10 9.16 -23.86
N GLY A 213 -12.89 8.23 -22.90
CA GLY A 213 -11.76 8.24 -21.98
C GLY A 213 -10.43 8.01 -22.69
N ASN A 214 -9.40 8.75 -22.31
CA ASN A 214 -8.07 8.62 -22.90
C ASN A 214 -7.26 7.55 -22.16
N ALA A 215 -7.55 6.28 -22.45
CA ALA A 215 -6.85 5.11 -21.90
C ALA A 215 -5.32 5.18 -22.14
N ALA A 216 -4.87 5.75 -23.26
CA ALA A 216 -3.45 5.94 -23.57
C ALA A 216 -2.71 6.88 -22.58
N LYS A 217 -3.41 7.59 -21.70
CA LYS A 217 -2.81 8.39 -20.60
C LYS A 217 -2.56 7.61 -19.30
N ILE A 218 -3.04 6.36 -19.16
CA ILE A 218 -2.75 5.52 -17.97
C ILE A 218 -1.81 4.37 -18.32
N GLU A 219 -0.51 4.67 -18.28
CA GLU A 219 0.54 3.65 -18.33
C GLU A 219 0.41 2.64 -17.18
N TRP A 220 0.76 1.40 -17.49
CA TRP A 220 0.92 0.35 -16.50
C TRP A 220 2.04 0.70 -15.54
N ALA A 221 1.84 0.32 -14.29
CA ALA A 221 2.94 0.08 -13.37
C ALA A 221 3.92 -0.92 -14.02
N PRO A 222 5.22 -0.61 -14.17
CA PRO A 222 6.19 -1.64 -14.49
C PRO A 222 6.21 -2.68 -13.37
N ARG A 223 6.10 -3.97 -13.72
CA ARG A 223 6.45 -5.05 -12.79
C ARG A 223 7.97 -5.10 -12.70
N TYR A 224 8.50 -5.46 -11.53
CA TYR A 224 9.96 -5.60 -11.33
C TYR A 224 10.33 -7.05 -11.05
N GLU A 225 11.31 -7.57 -11.77
CA GLU A 225 11.95 -8.86 -11.48
C GLU A 225 13.27 -8.64 -10.73
N GLY A 226 13.49 -9.40 -9.66
CA GLY A 226 14.66 -9.30 -8.78
C GLY A 226 15.71 -10.37 -9.06
N GLU A 227 16.93 -9.93 -9.38
CA GLU A 227 18.13 -10.75 -9.54
C GLU A 227 18.98 -10.68 -8.26
N ILE A 228 19.26 -11.80 -7.59
CA ILE A 228 20.20 -11.82 -6.45
C ILE A 228 21.63 -11.79 -7.00
N LEU A 229 22.32 -10.66 -6.81
CA LEU A 229 23.71 -10.48 -7.25
C LEU A 229 24.73 -11.03 -6.24
N PHE A 230 24.36 -11.04 -4.95
CA PHE A 230 25.21 -11.52 -3.87
C PHE A 230 24.39 -11.85 -2.62
N THR A 231 24.82 -12.89 -1.91
CA THR A 231 24.37 -13.21 -0.55
C THR A 231 25.57 -13.70 0.26
N LEU A 232 25.66 -13.29 1.52
CA LEU A 232 26.62 -13.74 2.52
C LEU A 232 25.88 -13.88 3.85
N ASN A 233 25.89 -15.08 4.43
CA ASN A 233 25.54 -15.30 5.83
C ASN A 233 26.86 -15.37 6.62
N ARG A 234 26.89 -14.81 7.83
CA ARG A 234 28.12 -14.67 8.63
C ARG A 234 27.82 -14.69 10.13
N SER A 235 28.84 -14.98 10.93
CA SER A 235 28.78 -14.81 12.38
C SER A 235 28.69 -13.32 12.75
N ARG A 236 28.39 -13.03 14.02
CA ARG A 236 28.35 -11.64 14.51
C ARG A 236 29.74 -11.01 14.52
N GLU A 237 30.77 -11.79 14.88
CA GLU A 237 32.18 -11.37 14.86
C GLU A 237 32.66 -11.11 13.42
N GLU A 238 32.28 -11.97 12.46
CA GLU A 238 32.59 -11.79 11.03
C GLU A 238 31.89 -10.57 10.40
N GLY A 239 30.83 -10.07 11.03
CA GLY A 239 30.14 -8.84 10.66
C GLY A 239 30.56 -7.59 11.44
N GLU A 240 31.47 -7.72 12.40
CA GLU A 240 32.00 -6.57 13.13
C GLU A 240 32.86 -5.72 12.18
N TYR A 241 32.48 -4.46 12.01
CA TYR A 241 33.21 -3.51 11.17
C TYR A 241 34.36 -2.85 11.95
N ALA A 242 35.32 -2.27 11.23
CA ALA A 242 36.53 -1.71 11.84
C ALA A 242 36.22 -0.63 12.90
N ARG A 243 36.91 -0.68 14.04
CA ARG A 243 36.79 0.31 15.11
C ARG A 243 37.09 1.72 14.59
N GLY A 244 36.30 2.69 15.03
CA GLY A 244 36.38 4.08 14.59
C GLY A 244 35.47 4.45 13.42
N LEU A 245 34.77 3.47 12.81
CA LEU A 245 33.70 3.75 11.86
C LEU A 245 32.36 3.99 12.58
N THR A 246 31.56 4.90 12.04
CA THR A 246 30.15 5.12 12.42
C THR A 246 29.26 3.98 11.91
N TYR A 247 28.05 3.83 12.45
CA TYR A 247 27.25 2.61 12.27
C TYR A 247 26.94 2.27 10.81
N ALA A 248 26.42 3.22 10.03
CA ALA A 248 26.04 2.96 8.65
C ALA A 248 27.25 2.78 7.72
N VAL A 249 28.27 3.64 7.86
CA VAL A 249 29.54 3.51 7.13
C VAL A 249 30.22 2.17 7.46
N GLY A 250 30.23 1.78 8.73
CA GLY A 250 30.77 0.53 9.23
C GLY A 250 30.09 -0.67 8.58
N GLN A 251 28.77 -0.81 8.72
CA GLN A 251 28.01 -1.89 8.09
C GLN A 251 28.26 -1.98 6.57
N LEU A 252 28.20 -0.86 5.85
CA LEU A 252 28.43 -0.85 4.39
C LEU A 252 29.89 -1.09 3.99
N SER A 253 30.86 -0.88 4.88
CA SER A 253 32.27 -1.23 4.64
C SER A 253 32.48 -2.75 4.55
N THR A 254 31.63 -3.53 5.23
CA THR A 254 31.73 -5.00 5.27
C THR A 254 31.22 -5.70 4.00
N ILE A 255 30.61 -4.95 3.07
CA ILE A 255 30.07 -5.50 1.82
C ILE A 255 31.23 -5.75 0.84
N PRO A 256 31.45 -7.00 0.38
CA PRO A 256 32.48 -7.30 -0.62
C PRO A 256 32.24 -6.52 -1.91
N VAL A 257 33.26 -5.80 -2.38
CA VAL A 257 33.19 -5.06 -3.63
C VAL A 257 33.23 -6.04 -4.81
N LYS A 258 32.23 -6.00 -5.68
CA LYS A 258 32.20 -6.75 -6.95
C LYS A 258 31.80 -5.82 -8.08
N ASP A 259 32.39 -6.02 -9.26
CA ASP A 259 32.14 -5.17 -10.43
C ASP A 259 30.67 -5.13 -10.84
N SER A 260 29.91 -6.21 -10.57
CA SER A 260 28.48 -6.30 -10.86
C SER A 260 27.60 -5.29 -10.12
N TYR A 261 28.06 -4.65 -9.04
CA TYR A 261 27.33 -3.62 -8.27
C TYR A 261 28.22 -2.52 -7.65
N LYS A 262 29.48 -2.40 -8.09
CA LYS A 262 30.47 -1.48 -7.51
C LYS A 262 30.00 -0.03 -7.51
N SER A 263 29.44 0.44 -8.63
CA SER A 263 28.99 1.83 -8.80
C SER A 263 27.83 2.19 -7.84
N GLU A 264 26.98 1.21 -7.53
CA GLU A 264 25.88 1.36 -6.60
C GLU A 264 26.35 1.27 -5.16
N LEU A 265 27.31 0.39 -4.86
CA LEU A 265 27.92 0.33 -3.55
C LEU A 265 28.62 1.65 -3.18
N ASP A 266 29.28 2.30 -4.14
CA ASP A 266 29.90 3.62 -3.92
C ASP A 266 28.86 4.73 -3.67
N ARG A 267 27.70 4.68 -4.34
CA ARG A 267 26.56 5.59 -4.06
C ARG A 267 25.89 5.29 -2.71
N ALA A 268 25.77 4.02 -2.35
CA ALA A 268 25.23 3.58 -1.07
C ALA A 268 26.13 4.03 0.09
N LYS A 269 27.47 3.89 -0.03
CA LYS A 269 28.45 4.35 0.97
C LYS A 269 28.37 5.86 1.22
N LYS A 270 28.32 6.69 0.17
CA LYS A 270 28.09 8.14 0.29
C LYS A 270 26.77 8.50 0.99
N THR A 271 25.75 7.67 0.83
CA THR A 271 24.46 7.83 1.51
C THR A 271 24.56 7.47 2.99
N ALA A 272 25.31 6.43 3.33
CA ALA A 272 25.61 6.05 4.72
C ALA A 272 26.47 7.10 5.45
N GLU A 273 27.48 7.66 4.78
CA GLU A 273 28.27 8.80 5.29
C GLU A 273 27.39 10.03 5.60
N LEU A 274 26.38 10.30 4.76
CA LEU A 274 25.40 11.35 5.03
C LEU A 274 24.51 10.96 6.22
N PHE A 275 23.98 9.74 6.21
CA PHE A 275 23.09 9.21 7.26
C PHE A 275 23.71 9.31 8.65
N ASP A 276 24.95 8.86 8.82
CA ASP A 276 25.62 8.88 10.11
C ASP A 276 25.80 10.30 10.67
N ARG A 277 25.99 11.33 9.81
CA ARG A 277 26.06 12.74 10.27
C ARG A 277 24.71 13.33 10.63
N VAL A 278 23.64 12.87 9.99
CA VAL A 278 22.29 13.46 10.11
C VAL A 278 21.39 12.65 11.05
N ASN A 279 21.88 11.52 11.58
CA ASN A 279 21.16 10.58 12.41
C ASN A 279 20.38 11.31 13.52
N LEU A 280 19.08 11.03 13.62
CA LEU A 280 18.18 11.67 14.58
C LEU A 280 18.23 11.04 15.98
N ASP A 281 19.00 9.97 16.17
CA ASP A 281 19.35 9.41 17.48
C ASP A 281 20.35 10.31 18.23
N TYR A 282 21.11 11.13 17.49
CA TYR A 282 21.91 12.20 18.09
C TYR A 282 21.03 13.42 18.40
N GLU A 283 21.27 14.06 19.54
CA GLU A 283 20.52 15.22 20.02
C GLU A 283 21.19 16.55 19.66
N GLY A 284 20.44 17.65 19.73
CA GLY A 284 20.97 19.00 19.64
C GLY A 284 21.85 19.27 18.41
N GLN A 285 23.12 19.62 18.67
CA GLN A 285 24.10 19.97 17.64
C GLN A 285 24.85 18.76 17.04
N ASP A 286 24.74 17.58 17.66
CA ASP A 286 25.46 16.37 17.24
C ASP A 286 24.81 15.70 16.02
N SER A 287 23.54 16.03 15.74
CA SER A 287 22.86 15.69 14.48
C SER A 287 22.90 16.88 13.52
N GLU A 288 23.56 16.72 12.36
CA GLU A 288 23.63 17.74 11.32
C GLU A 288 22.22 18.18 10.84
N ALA A 289 21.25 17.25 10.84
CA ALA A 289 19.87 17.56 10.50
C ALA A 289 19.18 18.45 11.54
N ARG A 290 19.34 18.14 12.84
CA ARG A 290 18.78 18.97 13.92
C ARG A 290 19.45 20.34 14.00
N ALA A 291 20.75 20.39 13.71
CA ALA A 291 21.58 21.58 13.82
C ALA A 291 21.44 22.56 12.63
N LYS A 292 21.36 22.04 11.40
CA LYS A 292 21.57 22.83 10.17
C LYS A 292 20.50 22.65 9.09
N TRP A 293 19.73 21.56 9.13
CA TRP A 293 18.73 21.30 8.08
C TRP A 293 17.41 22.00 8.40
N LYS A 294 16.65 22.35 7.35
CA LYS A 294 15.37 23.02 7.49
C LYS A 294 14.32 22.02 7.99
N ARG A 295 13.75 22.26 9.17
CA ARG A 295 12.67 21.45 9.71
C ARG A 295 11.40 21.66 8.89
N VAL A 296 10.78 20.58 8.43
CA VAL A 296 9.62 20.64 7.53
C VAL A 296 8.48 19.75 8.01
N ASN A 297 7.26 20.15 7.65
CA ASN A 297 6.13 19.24 7.57
C ASN A 297 5.96 18.86 6.09
N PRO A 298 6.12 17.58 5.70
CA PRO A 298 5.67 17.14 4.40
C PRO A 298 4.13 17.18 4.41
N THR A 299 3.51 17.85 3.45
CA THR A 299 2.09 17.51 3.18
C THR A 299 2.04 16.06 2.76
N GLN A 300 0.92 15.38 3.06
CA GLN A 300 0.64 14.08 2.44
C GLN A 300 0.87 14.22 0.92
N PRO A 301 1.62 13.30 0.30
CA PRO A 301 2.02 13.47 -1.09
C PRO A 301 0.78 13.73 -1.94
N ARG A 302 0.90 14.60 -2.95
CA ARG A 302 -0.09 14.57 -4.04
C ARG A 302 -0.15 13.13 -4.52
N ALA A 303 -1.31 12.69 -4.98
CA ALA A 303 -1.50 11.31 -5.42
C ALA A 303 -0.56 11.00 -6.59
N GLN A 304 0.66 10.56 -6.26
CA GLN A 304 1.61 9.97 -7.17
C GLN A 304 0.81 8.92 -7.91
N LYS A 305 0.74 9.05 -9.23
CA LYS A 305 -0.13 8.23 -10.07
C LYS A 305 0.04 6.79 -9.59
N THR A 306 -1.03 6.17 -9.09
CA THR A 306 -0.91 4.98 -8.24
C THR A 306 -0.15 3.81 -8.88
N ALA A 307 0.06 3.88 -10.20
CA ALA A 307 1.12 3.18 -10.93
C ALA A 307 2.47 3.10 -10.20
N ALA A 308 3.01 4.15 -9.57
CA ALA A 308 4.32 4.10 -8.90
C ALA A 308 4.29 3.19 -7.66
N ARG A 309 3.30 3.36 -6.77
CA ARG A 309 3.06 2.44 -5.65
C ARG A 309 2.72 1.01 -6.10
N ALA A 310 1.97 0.87 -7.20
CA ALA A 310 1.61 -0.42 -7.80
C ALA A 310 2.77 -1.09 -8.58
N ALA A 311 3.82 -0.35 -8.93
CA ALA A 311 5.02 -0.87 -9.56
C ALA A 311 5.94 -1.46 -8.49
N LEU A 312 6.25 -0.64 -7.49
CA LEU A 312 7.06 -1.00 -6.33
C LEU A 312 6.37 -2.05 -5.44
N SER A 313 5.03 -2.22 -5.49
CA SER A 313 4.35 -3.27 -4.75
C SER A 313 4.76 -4.69 -5.17
N SER A 314 5.25 -4.89 -6.39
CA SER A 314 5.76 -6.18 -6.85
C SER A 314 7.14 -6.55 -6.31
N MET A 315 7.84 -5.62 -5.65
CA MET A 315 9.18 -5.87 -5.10
C MET A 315 9.13 -6.55 -3.72
N GLU A 316 10.04 -7.50 -3.49
CA GLU A 316 10.36 -8.07 -2.18
C GLU A 316 11.11 -7.06 -1.27
N SER A 317 10.63 -5.82 -1.19
CA SER A 317 11.25 -4.79 -0.36
C SER A 317 10.26 -3.74 0.11
N ASP A 318 10.06 -3.71 1.42
CA ASP A 318 9.22 -2.74 2.13
C ASP A 318 9.81 -1.32 2.19
N GLY A 319 11.13 -1.13 2.12
CA GLY A 319 11.78 0.17 2.34
C GLY A 319 11.39 1.30 1.37
N LEU A 320 11.11 0.99 0.10
CA LEU A 320 10.72 1.98 -0.90
C LEU A 320 9.22 2.30 -0.91
N PHE A 321 8.37 1.36 -0.50
CA PHE A 321 6.92 1.51 -0.67
C PHE A 321 6.32 2.69 0.15
N PRO A 322 6.67 2.89 1.45
CA PRO A 322 6.22 4.05 2.23
C PRO A 322 6.60 5.39 1.60
N VAL A 323 7.79 5.46 0.99
CA VAL A 323 8.35 6.69 0.41
C VAL A 323 8.20 6.81 -1.11
N ALA A 324 7.43 5.92 -1.76
CA ALA A 324 7.21 5.97 -3.21
C ALA A 324 6.82 7.37 -3.71
N GLY A 325 5.88 8.01 -3.00
CA GLY A 325 5.40 9.39 -3.25
C GLY A 325 6.41 10.51 -3.01
N LEU A 326 7.65 10.18 -2.62
CA LEU A 326 8.77 11.10 -2.46
C LEU A 326 9.91 10.81 -3.46
N LEU A 327 9.78 9.81 -4.33
CA LEU A 327 10.84 9.47 -5.30
C LEU A 327 10.93 10.45 -6.48
N HIS A 328 9.86 11.22 -6.71
CA HIS A 328 9.80 12.35 -7.65
C HIS A 328 9.47 13.62 -6.87
N LEU A 329 10.25 14.68 -7.04
CA LEU A 329 10.03 15.94 -6.32
C LEU A 329 8.82 16.73 -6.82
N GLU A 330 8.37 16.54 -8.07
CA GLU A 330 7.13 17.14 -8.59
C GLU A 330 5.86 16.67 -7.83
N ASP A 331 5.90 15.48 -7.22
CA ASP A 331 4.79 14.88 -6.48
C ASP A 331 4.81 15.23 -4.97
N ALA A 332 5.92 15.78 -4.49
CA ALA A 332 6.17 16.09 -3.08
C ALA A 332 6.13 17.60 -2.81
N PHE A 333 5.52 18.01 -1.70
CA PHE A 333 5.54 19.40 -1.24
C PHE A 333 6.00 19.45 0.22
N PHE A 334 6.95 20.34 0.49
CA PHE A 334 7.54 20.55 1.80
C PHE A 334 7.19 21.95 2.29
N PHE A 335 6.74 22.05 3.53
CA PHE A 335 6.42 23.31 4.19
C PHE A 335 7.33 23.46 5.41
N GLU A 336 7.86 24.64 5.65
CA GLU A 336 8.62 24.90 6.88
C GLU A 336 7.75 24.64 8.10
N ALA A 337 8.27 23.87 9.07
CA ALA A 337 7.48 23.43 10.22
C ALA A 337 6.99 24.59 11.10
N ASP A 338 7.69 25.72 11.02
CA ASP A 338 7.44 26.95 11.78
C ASP A 338 6.78 28.06 10.91
N ALA A 339 6.49 27.78 9.63
CA ALA A 339 5.65 28.65 8.81
C ALA A 339 4.22 28.64 9.36
N SER A 340 3.74 29.83 9.75
CA SER A 340 2.62 30.00 10.69
C SER A 340 1.38 29.13 10.42
N PRO A 341 0.64 28.74 11.49
CA PRO A 341 -0.68 28.14 11.35
C PRO A 341 -1.62 28.93 10.42
N ALA A 342 -1.44 30.24 10.26
CA ALA A 342 -2.24 31.07 9.35
C ALA A 342 -2.03 30.74 7.86
N GLN A 343 -0.83 30.35 7.41
CA GLN A 343 -0.60 29.93 6.02
C GLN A 343 -1.16 28.54 5.74
N MET A 344 -1.00 27.62 6.70
CA MET A 344 -1.64 26.31 6.65
C MET A 344 -3.18 26.44 6.69
N LEU A 345 -3.71 27.28 7.57
CA LEU A 345 -5.14 27.59 7.64
C LEU A 345 -5.61 28.26 6.35
N ALA A 346 -4.89 29.22 5.76
CA ALA A 346 -5.27 29.82 4.49
C ALA A 346 -5.28 28.81 3.33
N ALA A 347 -4.35 27.86 3.29
CA ALA A 347 -4.37 26.77 2.31
C ALA A 347 -5.55 25.80 2.56
N ILE A 348 -5.88 25.52 3.82
CA ILE A 348 -7.06 24.75 4.23
C ILE A 348 -8.35 25.50 3.90
N GLU A 349 -8.41 26.82 4.11
CA GLU A 349 -9.53 27.72 3.80
C GLU A 349 -9.75 27.74 2.29
N GLN A 350 -8.68 27.90 1.50
CA GLN A 350 -8.73 27.87 0.04
C GLN A 350 -9.16 26.49 -0.50
N SER A 351 -8.71 25.40 0.12
CA SER A 351 -9.19 24.04 -0.19
C SER A 351 -10.67 23.90 0.15
N ARG A 352 -11.09 24.33 1.36
CA ARG A 352 -12.50 24.33 1.81
C ARG A 352 -13.40 25.21 0.95
N GLU A 353 -12.95 26.37 0.48
CA GLU A 353 -13.72 27.22 -0.43
C GLU A 353 -13.86 26.59 -1.82
N LYS A 354 -12.85 25.83 -2.26
CA LYS A 354 -12.89 25.09 -3.52
C LYS A 354 -13.81 23.88 -3.38
N GLU A 355 -13.64 23.08 -2.34
CA GLU A 355 -14.51 21.96 -1.95
C GLU A 355 -15.96 22.43 -1.74
N ALA A 356 -16.20 23.60 -1.11
CA ALA A 356 -17.53 24.18 -0.95
C ALA A 356 -18.12 24.75 -2.25
N ARG A 357 -17.30 25.09 -3.25
CA ARG A 357 -17.76 25.40 -4.61
C ARG A 357 -18.13 24.11 -5.36
N GLU A 358 -17.25 23.12 -5.34
CA GLU A 358 -17.46 21.80 -5.96
C GLU A 358 -18.66 21.07 -5.34
N ALA A 359 -18.82 21.15 -4.02
CA ALA A 359 -19.98 20.66 -3.29
C ALA A 359 -21.25 21.42 -3.66
N ARG A 360 -21.24 22.76 -3.77
CA ARG A 360 -22.41 23.52 -4.26
C ARG A 360 -22.82 23.12 -5.69
N VAL A 361 -21.85 22.92 -6.58
CA VAL A 361 -22.11 22.42 -7.95
C VAL A 361 -22.66 21.00 -7.94
N CYS A 362 -22.14 20.13 -7.07
CA CYS A 362 -22.64 18.76 -6.89
C CYS A 362 -24.05 18.74 -6.29
N ILE A 363 -24.31 19.56 -5.26
CA ILE A 363 -25.61 19.68 -4.58
C ILE A 363 -26.66 20.16 -5.56
N SER A 364 -26.40 21.27 -6.27
CA SER A 364 -27.28 21.78 -7.34
C SER A 364 -27.59 20.69 -8.35
N ARG A 365 -26.56 19.99 -8.87
CA ARG A 365 -26.77 18.90 -9.84
C ARG A 365 -27.58 17.73 -9.26
N CYS A 366 -27.39 17.39 -8.00
CA CYS A 366 -28.15 16.35 -7.29
C CYS A 366 -29.61 16.77 -7.08
N GLU A 367 -29.85 18.02 -6.70
CA GLU A 367 -31.18 18.60 -6.54
C GLU A 367 -31.90 18.72 -7.89
N ASP A 368 -31.23 19.21 -8.93
CA ASP A 368 -31.74 19.24 -10.31
C ASP A 368 -32.13 17.84 -10.80
N GLN A 369 -31.28 16.83 -10.57
CA GLN A 369 -31.58 15.44 -10.91
C GLN A 369 -32.78 14.88 -10.14
N ARG A 370 -32.86 15.12 -8.82
CA ARG A 370 -33.99 14.68 -7.99
C ARG A 370 -35.29 15.42 -8.33
N ASN A 371 -35.22 16.68 -8.75
CA ASN A 371 -36.37 17.46 -9.21
C ASN A 371 -36.85 17.01 -10.61
N THR A 372 -35.94 16.58 -11.48
CA THR A 372 -36.26 16.16 -12.86
C THR A 372 -36.74 14.71 -12.93
N PHE A 373 -36.18 13.80 -12.10
CA PHE A 373 -36.39 12.35 -12.19
C PHE A 373 -36.95 11.71 -10.90
N GLY A 374 -37.23 12.52 -9.88
CA GLY A 374 -37.61 12.03 -8.54
C GLY A 374 -36.40 11.62 -7.69
N PRO A 375 -36.55 11.51 -6.36
CA PRO A 375 -35.53 10.90 -5.51
C PRO A 375 -35.40 9.40 -5.84
N PRO A 376 -34.17 8.84 -5.84
CA PRO A 376 -33.99 7.40 -6.07
C PRO A 376 -34.65 6.59 -4.95
N GLU A 377 -35.45 5.58 -5.31
CA GLU A 377 -36.41 4.86 -4.46
C GLU A 377 -35.83 4.13 -3.22
N ASN A 378 -34.51 4.18 -2.98
CA ASN A 378 -33.83 3.51 -1.85
C ASN A 378 -32.73 4.37 -1.20
N ARG A 379 -32.88 5.70 -1.15
CA ARG A 379 -32.04 6.58 -0.31
C ARG A 379 -32.85 7.53 0.57
N SER A 380 -33.56 6.95 1.55
CA SER A 380 -34.00 7.70 2.71
C SER A 380 -32.79 8.25 3.49
N ASP A 381 -32.89 9.51 3.90
CA ASP A 381 -32.04 10.22 4.87
C ASP A 381 -30.59 10.61 4.52
N CYS A 382 -30.14 10.50 3.26
CA CYS A 382 -28.92 11.19 2.80
C CYS A 382 -29.29 12.38 1.89
N SER A 383 -29.15 13.61 2.41
CA SER A 383 -29.38 14.85 1.65
C SER A 383 -28.33 15.03 0.55
N CYS A 384 -28.62 15.80 -0.50
CA CYS A 384 -27.63 16.09 -1.55
C CYS A 384 -26.33 16.68 -0.98
N ALA A 385 -26.40 17.45 0.11
CA ALA A 385 -25.23 17.94 0.84
C ALA A 385 -24.40 16.81 1.47
N LEU A 386 -25.04 15.81 2.09
CA LEU A 386 -24.34 14.67 2.69
C LEU A 386 -23.80 13.69 1.64
N GLU A 387 -24.47 13.53 0.50
CA GLU A 387 -23.97 12.71 -0.62
C GLU A 387 -22.75 13.35 -1.29
N CYS A 388 -22.79 14.66 -1.56
CA CYS A 388 -21.71 15.37 -2.23
C CYS A 388 -20.47 15.60 -1.35
N LEU A 389 -20.64 15.62 -0.02
CA LEU A 389 -19.54 15.78 0.94
C LEU A 389 -19.06 14.45 1.55
N GLY A 390 -19.55 13.30 1.05
CA GLY A 390 -19.23 11.97 1.60
C GLY A 390 -19.65 11.77 3.07
N GLY A 391 -20.54 12.64 3.58
CA GLY A 391 -20.77 12.87 5.01
C GLY A 391 -21.73 11.92 5.70
N CYS A 392 -22.20 10.85 5.03
CA CYS A 392 -23.08 9.85 5.63
C CYS A 392 -22.31 8.85 6.55
N LYS A 393 -21.52 9.39 7.53
CA LYS A 393 -21.18 8.87 8.89
C LYS A 393 -20.22 9.80 9.68
N ARG A 394 -20.12 9.62 11.00
CA ARG A 394 -19.39 10.45 12.00
C ARG A 394 -18.65 9.54 13.03
N PHE A 395 -17.78 9.97 13.98
CA PHE A 395 -17.43 11.32 14.50
C PHE A 395 -15.95 11.39 15.02
N ILE A 396 -15.61 12.53 15.66
CA ILE A 396 -14.36 12.97 16.35
C ILE A 396 -14.20 12.28 17.74
N SER A 397 -13.06 12.19 18.46
CA SER A 397 -11.58 12.20 18.22
C SER A 397 -10.85 12.30 19.60
N LEU A 398 -9.56 11.89 19.75
CA LEU A 398 -8.47 12.46 20.63
C LEU A 398 -7.37 11.44 21.03
N SER A 399 -6.16 11.93 21.30
CA SER A 399 -4.90 11.17 21.47
C SER A 399 -4.13 11.48 22.77
N PRO A 400 -3.22 10.60 23.23
CA PRO A 400 -2.23 10.93 24.25
C PRO A 400 -0.77 10.90 23.75
N LYS A 401 0.06 11.80 24.28
CA LYS A 401 1.52 11.89 24.06
C LYS A 401 2.29 10.91 24.96
N LYS A 402 3.50 10.53 24.53
CA LYS A 402 4.71 10.53 25.39
C LYS A 402 5.98 10.62 24.53
N HIS A 403 7.02 11.26 25.05
CA HIS A 403 8.30 11.49 24.36
C HIS A 403 9.38 10.55 24.91
N GLN A 404 10.26 10.02 24.04
CA GLN A 404 11.67 9.88 24.41
C GLN A 404 12.69 9.84 23.25
N ARG A 405 12.25 9.84 21.98
CA ARG A 405 12.98 10.54 20.90
C ARG A 405 11.97 11.44 20.20
N THR A 406 12.40 12.57 19.63
CA THR A 406 11.48 13.40 18.83
C THR A 406 11.58 12.97 17.36
N GLY A 407 10.57 12.25 16.88
CA GLY A 407 10.37 12.07 15.44
C GLY A 407 10.24 13.43 14.74
N GLY A 408 10.52 13.47 13.45
CA GLY A 408 10.60 14.72 12.70
C GLY A 408 10.78 14.52 11.21
N ALA A 409 10.75 15.62 10.47
CA ALA A 409 11.11 15.65 9.07
C ALA A 409 12.00 16.87 8.81
N PHE A 410 13.07 16.66 8.06
CA PHE A 410 14.12 17.64 7.80
C PHE A 410 14.50 17.63 6.32
N LEU A 411 14.84 18.79 5.80
CA LEU A 411 15.15 19.00 4.39
C LEU A 411 16.50 19.71 4.24
N LEU A 412 17.36 19.16 3.38
CA LEU A 412 18.58 19.81 2.93
C LEU A 412 18.35 20.46 1.57
N GLY A 413 18.81 21.70 1.41
CA GLY A 413 18.58 22.50 0.21
C GLY A 413 17.33 23.39 0.33
N SER A 414 16.82 23.84 -0.82
CA SER A 414 15.63 24.70 -0.86
C SER A 414 14.33 23.87 -0.90
N LEU A 415 13.20 24.44 -0.49
CA LEU A 415 11.89 23.77 -0.59
C LEU A 415 11.53 23.36 -2.03
N ALA A 416 11.97 24.14 -3.03
CA ALA A 416 11.69 23.90 -4.44
C ALA A 416 12.68 22.92 -5.11
N ARG A 417 13.90 22.80 -4.58
CA ARG A 417 14.96 21.92 -5.07
C ARG A 417 15.77 21.40 -3.87
N PRO A 418 15.24 20.42 -3.11
CA PRO A 418 15.98 19.78 -2.04
C PRO A 418 16.99 18.77 -2.59
N THR A 419 18.09 18.59 -1.87
CA THR A 419 19.13 17.60 -2.18
C THR A 419 19.06 16.38 -1.27
N ALA A 420 18.44 16.50 -0.10
CA ALA A 420 18.08 15.36 0.74
C ALA A 420 16.82 15.64 1.60
N PHE A 421 16.11 14.57 1.96
CA PHE A 421 15.00 14.57 2.90
C PHE A 421 15.20 13.45 3.93
N LEU A 422 15.06 13.78 5.21
CA LEU A 422 15.20 12.85 6.32
C LEU A 422 13.91 12.82 7.13
N HIS A 423 13.40 11.62 7.42
CA HIS A 423 12.22 11.41 8.25
C HIS A 423 12.51 10.40 9.36
N GLY A 424 12.25 10.78 10.61
CA GLY A 424 12.28 9.89 11.78
C GLY A 424 10.87 9.64 12.32
N ARG A 425 10.49 8.38 12.48
CA ARG A 425 9.15 7.95 12.87
C ARG A 425 9.21 6.87 13.96
N PHE A 426 8.31 7.00 14.93
CA PHE A 426 8.02 5.92 15.87
C PHE A 426 7.06 4.91 15.27
N GLU A 427 7.45 3.66 15.36
CA GLU A 427 6.64 2.48 15.09
C GLU A 427 6.59 1.62 16.36
N LEU A 428 5.59 0.75 16.47
CA LEU A 428 5.38 -0.11 17.64
C LEU A 428 5.36 -1.55 17.16
N ALA A 429 6.30 -2.36 17.65
CA ALA A 429 6.54 -3.71 17.16
C ALA A 429 6.26 -4.77 18.25
N GLY A 430 5.23 -5.59 18.02
CA GLY A 430 5.08 -6.89 18.69
C GLY A 430 4.34 -6.91 20.04
N THR A 431 4.26 -8.12 20.62
CA THR A 431 2.95 -8.79 20.79
C THR A 431 2.52 -9.14 22.23
N ARG A 432 3.35 -8.81 23.22
CA ARG A 432 3.08 -8.97 24.67
C ARG A 432 3.75 -7.85 25.45
N GLU A 433 4.96 -7.51 25.05
CA GLU A 433 5.65 -6.26 25.37
C GLU A 433 5.64 -5.40 24.11
N SER A 434 5.10 -4.19 24.19
CA SER A 434 5.05 -3.24 23.07
C SER A 434 6.36 -2.47 23.00
N TRP A 435 7.20 -2.79 22.02
CA TRP A 435 8.49 -2.15 21.84
C TRP A 435 8.39 -1.00 20.85
N ALA A 436 8.93 0.17 21.22
CA ALA A 436 9.13 1.25 20.28
C ALA A 436 10.31 0.91 19.36
N THR A 437 10.09 1.05 18.06
CA THR A 437 11.16 1.05 17.06
C THR A 437 11.21 2.43 16.43
N PHE A 438 12.38 3.05 16.43
CA PHE A 438 12.58 4.34 15.78
C PHE A 438 13.13 4.10 14.38
N ARG A 439 12.24 4.20 13.39
CA ARG A 439 12.59 4.08 11.98
C ARG A 439 13.03 5.44 11.44
N GLN A 440 14.17 5.46 10.79
CA GLN A 440 14.69 6.60 10.06
C GLN A 440 14.75 6.28 8.57
N THR A 441 14.36 7.25 7.73
CA THR A 441 14.45 7.15 6.28
C THR A 441 15.09 8.40 5.72
N LEU A 442 16.24 8.23 5.06
CA LEU A 442 16.97 9.26 4.34
C LEU A 442 16.81 9.04 2.83
N ILE A 443 16.36 10.07 2.12
CA ILE A 443 16.28 10.12 0.66
C ILE A 443 17.30 11.16 0.18
N THR A 444 18.15 10.82 -0.78
CA THR A 444 18.99 11.80 -1.49
C THR A 444 18.48 12.00 -2.91
N TYR A 445 18.60 13.23 -3.43
CA TYR A 445 18.07 13.60 -4.74
C TYR A 445 19.17 13.95 -5.73
N ALA A 446 19.04 13.44 -6.96
CA ALA A 446 19.85 13.80 -8.11
C ALA A 446 18.97 14.63 -9.08
N GLY A 447 19.00 15.95 -8.93
CA GLY A 447 18.01 16.82 -9.56
C GLY A 447 16.63 16.62 -8.94
N GLU A 448 15.61 16.36 -9.76
CA GLU A 448 14.20 16.26 -9.32
C GLU A 448 13.76 14.82 -8.95
N LYS A 449 14.71 13.89 -8.83
CA LYS A 449 14.47 12.45 -8.63
C LYS A 449 15.32 11.90 -7.50
N ALA A 450 14.79 10.97 -6.72
CA ALA A 450 15.55 10.28 -5.68
C ALA A 450 16.65 9.41 -6.31
N GLY A 451 17.90 9.62 -5.90
CA GLY A 451 19.05 8.81 -6.32
C GLY A 451 19.34 7.64 -5.36
N THR A 452 19.14 7.84 -4.07
CA THR A 452 19.22 6.77 -3.06
C THR A 452 18.15 6.93 -1.97
N VAL A 453 17.76 5.81 -1.37
CA VAL A 453 16.92 5.74 -0.18
C VAL A 453 17.59 4.80 0.81
N LEU A 454 17.90 5.28 2.01
CA LEU A 454 18.39 4.48 3.13
C LEU A 454 17.31 4.41 4.21
N THR A 455 16.96 3.19 4.65
CA THR A 455 16.11 2.96 5.81
C THR A 455 16.88 2.23 6.91
N TYR A 456 16.73 2.71 8.14
CA TYR A 456 17.36 2.20 9.34
C TYR A 456 16.30 2.08 10.45
N ASP A 457 16.25 0.92 11.11
CA ASP A 457 15.25 0.59 12.12
C ASP A 457 15.94 0.35 13.47
N ASP A 458 15.98 1.33 14.37
CA ASP A 458 16.54 1.12 15.71
C ASP A 458 15.50 0.48 16.66
N PRO A 459 15.73 -0.73 17.18
CA PRO A 459 14.87 -1.33 18.20
C PRO A 459 15.29 -0.90 19.61
N GLU A 460 14.44 -0.15 20.34
CA GLU A 460 14.66 0.18 21.76
C GLU A 460 14.60 -1.03 22.72
N ALA A 461 14.63 -2.27 22.20
CA ALA A 461 14.24 -3.46 22.95
C ALA A 461 14.92 -4.79 22.58
N LYS A 462 15.46 -4.93 21.36
CA LYS A 462 15.98 -6.24 20.93
C LYS A 462 17.41 -6.44 21.39
N ARG A 463 17.60 -7.01 22.58
CA ARG A 463 18.85 -7.72 22.91
C ARG A 463 19.00 -8.95 22.01
N GLY A 464 19.64 -8.79 20.85
CA GLY A 464 20.20 -9.91 20.08
C GLY A 464 19.62 -10.21 18.69
N ASN A 465 19.01 -9.26 17.98
CA ASN A 465 18.87 -9.39 16.52
C ASN A 465 19.59 -8.22 15.83
N ALA A 466 20.39 -8.52 14.82
CA ALA A 466 21.18 -7.54 14.10
C ALA A 466 20.27 -6.55 13.34
N ILE A 467 20.58 -5.25 13.42
CA ILE A 467 19.76 -4.20 12.81
C ILE A 467 20.01 -4.15 11.30
N PRO A 468 19.00 -4.40 10.44
CA PRO A 468 19.18 -4.32 9.00
C PRO A 468 19.21 -2.86 8.55
N ILE A 469 20.35 -2.40 8.04
CA ILE A 469 20.39 -1.23 7.14
C ILE A 469 19.96 -1.71 5.77
N ARG A 470 19.02 -0.99 5.16
CA ARG A 470 18.60 -1.22 3.79
C ARG A 470 18.87 0.04 2.97
N VAL A 471 19.64 -0.10 1.89
CA VAL A 471 19.96 1.00 0.96
C VAL A 471 19.52 0.63 -0.44
N HIS A 472 18.64 1.45 -1.00
CA HIS A 472 18.21 1.38 -2.39
C HIS A 472 18.96 2.43 -3.20
N VAL A 473 19.58 2.00 -4.28
CA VAL A 473 20.17 2.87 -5.30
C VAL A 473 19.27 2.85 -6.52
N LEU A 474 18.86 4.04 -6.95
CA LEU A 474 17.79 4.24 -7.91
C LEU A 474 18.36 4.82 -9.20
N ASP A 475 18.32 4.02 -10.26
CA ASP A 475 18.68 4.44 -11.61
C ASP A 475 17.43 4.72 -12.44
N TRP A 476 17.46 5.82 -13.18
CA TRP A 476 16.34 6.34 -13.94
C TRP A 476 16.65 6.35 -15.44
N SER A 477 15.70 5.92 -16.25
CA SER A 477 15.66 6.20 -17.68
C SER A 477 14.67 7.34 -17.96
N GLU A 478 14.84 7.99 -19.11
CA GLU A 478 13.85 8.90 -19.68
C GLU A 478 13.45 8.45 -21.08
N ALA A 479 12.15 8.45 -21.36
CA ALA A 479 11.60 8.24 -22.69
C ALA A 479 10.36 9.13 -22.86
N ASN A 480 10.25 9.81 -24.01
CA ASN A 480 9.11 10.70 -24.34
C ASN A 480 8.78 11.74 -23.24
N GLY A 481 9.81 12.30 -22.60
CA GLY A 481 9.67 13.28 -21.50
C GLY A 481 9.14 12.68 -20.19
N LYS A 482 9.15 11.36 -20.02
CA LYS A 482 8.78 10.66 -18.78
C LYS A 482 9.97 9.94 -18.19
N ALA A 483 10.20 10.15 -16.90
CA ALA A 483 11.17 9.41 -16.13
C ALA A 483 10.57 8.10 -15.57
N SER A 484 11.34 7.02 -15.61
CA SER A 484 10.98 5.73 -15.00
C SER A 484 12.20 5.08 -14.35
N LEU A 485 11.99 4.35 -13.25
CA LEU A 485 13.06 3.59 -12.60
C LEU A 485 13.49 2.43 -13.51
N SER A 486 14.68 2.53 -14.08
CA SER A 486 15.26 1.55 -15.01
C SER A 486 15.97 0.41 -14.28
N THR A 487 16.52 0.67 -13.10
CA THR A 487 17.13 -0.34 -12.24
C THR A 487 17.07 0.13 -10.78
N ILE A 488 16.86 -0.82 -9.86
CA ILE A 488 16.92 -0.57 -8.41
C ILE A 488 17.87 -1.59 -7.80
N THR A 489 19.05 -1.16 -7.36
CA THR A 489 20.01 -2.03 -6.66
C THR A 489 19.83 -1.86 -5.16
N THR A 490 19.41 -2.93 -4.48
CA THR A 490 19.14 -2.95 -3.04
C THR A 490 20.24 -3.69 -2.29
N PHE A 491 20.84 -3.02 -1.31
CA PHE A 491 21.74 -3.59 -0.31
C PHE A 491 20.94 -3.77 0.98
N LEU A 492 20.90 -5.00 1.50
CA LEU A 492 20.33 -5.32 2.81
C LEU A 492 21.45 -5.91 3.67
N VAL A 493 21.75 -5.24 4.78
CA VAL A 493 23.02 -5.39 5.51
C VAL A 493 22.74 -5.42 7.00
N SER A 494 23.20 -6.47 7.69
CA SER A 494 23.19 -6.56 9.14
C SER A 494 24.49 -7.18 9.62
N GLU A 495 24.73 -7.24 10.93
CA GLU A 495 25.88 -7.96 11.50
C GLU A 495 25.92 -9.43 11.03
N THR A 496 24.79 -10.12 10.83
CA THR A 496 24.77 -11.56 10.52
C THR A 496 24.54 -11.92 9.05
N TYR A 497 24.19 -10.96 8.19
CA TYR A 497 24.07 -11.23 6.74
C TYR A 497 24.21 -9.98 5.85
N VAL A 498 24.49 -10.24 4.57
CA VAL A 498 24.45 -9.27 3.47
C VAL A 498 23.70 -9.89 2.29
N ARG A 499 22.70 -9.20 1.74
CA ARG A 499 22.01 -9.54 0.48
C ARG A 499 22.07 -8.34 -0.47
N VAL A 500 22.47 -8.56 -1.72
CA VAL A 500 22.41 -7.58 -2.80
C VAL A 500 21.45 -8.09 -3.87
N THR A 501 20.40 -7.34 -4.14
CA THR A 501 19.37 -7.69 -5.13
C THR A 501 19.13 -6.54 -6.08
N ARG A 502 19.21 -6.80 -7.38
CA ARG A 502 18.94 -5.82 -8.43
C ARG A 502 17.59 -6.10 -9.08
N TYR A 503 16.72 -5.10 -9.07
CA TYR A 503 15.42 -5.17 -9.70
C TYR A 503 15.44 -4.43 -11.04
N ARG A 504 14.84 -5.01 -12.08
CA ARG A 504 14.66 -4.38 -13.40
C ARG A 504 13.19 -4.47 -13.84
N PRO A 505 12.67 -3.50 -14.62
CA PRO A 505 11.36 -3.60 -15.23
C PRO A 505 11.26 -4.83 -16.14
N VAL A 506 10.20 -5.62 -15.99
CA VAL A 506 9.92 -6.76 -16.87
C VAL A 506 9.63 -6.23 -18.29
N GLN A 507 10.43 -6.66 -19.27
CA GLN A 507 10.17 -6.34 -20.67
C GLN A 507 8.89 -7.01 -21.13
N ARG A 508 8.00 -6.22 -21.74
CA ARG A 508 6.71 -6.69 -22.25
C ARG A 508 6.88 -7.21 -23.68
N THR A 509 6.65 -8.49 -23.87
CA THR A 509 6.47 -9.14 -25.18
C THR A 509 5.06 -8.92 -25.73
#